data_AF-A0A8E0R4B4-F1
#
_entry.id   AF-A0A8E0R4B4-F1
#
_cell.length_a   1.000
_cell.length_b   1.000
_cell.length_c   1.000
_cell.angle_alpha   90.00
_cell.angle_beta   90.00
_cell.angle_gamma   90.00
#
_symmetry.space_group_name_H-M   'P 1'
#
loop_
_entity.id
_entity.type
_entity.pdbx_description
1 polymer ?
#
loop_
_entity_poly.entity_id
_entity_poly.type
_entity_poly.pdbx_seq_one_letter_code
_entity_poly.pdbx_strand_id
1 'polypeptide(L)'
;MEYYRGLIGLRNAFPRLSAPDPDTPRAVRFLPVEAPLVGWVLPAGPERAVWKALCVFYDPLAETRVVSLPEGRWKLLSDGTSSALWQGESTVCTGEFSLPSCSAVIFGLL
;
A
#
# COMPACT_ATOMS: atom_id res chain seq x y z
N MET A 1 1.90 16.43 11.82
CA MET A 1 1.23 16.93 10.60
C MET A 1 1.83 16.36 9.30
N GLU A 2 3.08 15.91 9.31
CA GLU A 2 3.77 15.38 8.12
C GLU A 2 3.20 14.06 7.59
N TYR A 3 2.72 13.19 8.50
CA TYR A 3 2.15 11.90 8.12
C TYR A 3 1.03 12.01 7.06
N TYR A 4 0.03 12.86 7.29
CA TYR A 4 -1.05 13.05 6.33
C TYR A 4 -0.60 13.71 5.03
N ARG A 5 0.39 14.62 5.09
CA ARG A 5 0.96 15.23 3.88
C ARG A 5 1.63 14.20 2.98
N GLY A 6 2.36 13.25 3.57
CA GLY A 6 2.98 12.16 2.81
C GLY A 6 1.95 11.25 2.14
N LEU A 7 0.85 10.91 2.83
CA LEU A 7 -0.24 10.11 2.26
C LEU A 7 -0.98 10.84 1.12
N ILE A 8 -1.23 12.14 1.26
CA ILE A 8 -1.82 12.95 0.18
C ILE A 8 -0.87 13.02 -1.02
N GLY A 9 0.43 13.19 -0.79
CA GLY A 9 1.43 13.15 -1.85
C GLY A 9 1.50 11.80 -2.55
N LEU A 10 1.44 10.70 -1.79
CA LEU A 10 1.41 9.34 -2.34
C LEU A 10 0.16 9.10 -3.20
N ARG A 11 -1.01 9.59 -2.76
CA ARG A 11 -2.24 9.54 -3.55
C ARG A 11 -2.07 10.23 -4.91
N ASN A 12 -1.35 11.35 -4.96
CA ASN A 12 -1.05 12.05 -6.22
C ASN A 12 -0.01 11.30 -7.07
N ALA A 13 0.93 10.57 -6.46
CA ALA A 13 1.93 9.77 -7.15
C ALA A 13 1.37 8.47 -7.78
N PHE A 14 0.15 8.06 -7.40
CA PHE A 14 -0.55 6.92 -7.98
C PHE A 14 -1.92 7.37 -8.56
N PRO A 15 -1.96 7.83 -9.83
CA PRO A 15 -3.10 8.56 -10.40
C PRO A 15 -4.45 7.86 -10.26
N ARG A 16 -4.49 6.53 -10.30
CA ARG A 16 -5.72 5.76 -10.17
C ARG A 16 -6.46 5.98 -8.84
N LEU A 17 -5.76 6.35 -7.75
CA LEU A 17 -6.42 6.70 -6.47
C LEU A 17 -7.11 8.09 -6.51
N SER A 18 -6.78 8.91 -7.51
CA SER A 18 -7.32 10.26 -7.67
C SER A 18 -8.27 10.37 -8.87
N ALA A 19 -8.17 9.44 -9.82
CA ALA A 19 -8.99 9.43 -11.01
C ALA A 19 -10.47 9.17 -10.65
N PRO A 20 -11.41 9.94 -11.20
CA PRO A 20 -12.82 9.60 -11.21
C PRO A 20 -13.06 8.48 -12.23
N ASP A 21 -12.45 7.32 -12.00
CA ASP A 21 -12.58 6.14 -12.83
C ASP A 21 -13.59 5.17 -12.18
N PRO A 22 -14.78 4.96 -12.79
CA PRO A 22 -15.80 4.07 -12.24
C PRO A 22 -15.34 2.60 -12.17
N ASP A 23 -14.27 2.22 -12.86
CA ASP A 23 -13.71 0.86 -12.81
C ASP A 23 -12.69 0.67 -11.67
N THR A 24 -12.28 1.73 -10.98
CA THR A 24 -11.34 1.64 -9.86
C THR A 24 -11.87 0.76 -8.71
N PRO A 25 -13.11 0.92 -8.23
CA PRO A 25 -13.66 0.03 -7.20
C PRO A 25 -13.69 -1.45 -7.63
N ARG A 26 -13.89 -1.72 -8.92
CA ARG A 26 -13.92 -3.09 -9.48
C ARG A 26 -12.53 -3.72 -9.60
N ALA A 27 -11.49 -2.89 -9.67
CA ALA A 27 -10.11 -3.34 -9.78
C ALA A 27 -9.45 -3.67 -8.43
N VAL A 28 -10.05 -3.22 -7.32
CA VAL A 28 -9.58 -3.56 -5.97
C VAL A 28 -9.78 -5.06 -5.73
N ARG A 29 -8.71 -5.75 -5.34
CA ARG A 29 -8.76 -7.15 -4.92
C ARG A 29 -8.39 -7.25 -3.45
N PHE A 30 -9.32 -7.75 -2.64
CA PHE A 30 -9.05 -8.01 -1.22
C PHE A 30 -8.16 -9.23 -1.04
N LEU A 31 -7.21 -9.12 -0.11
CA LEU A 31 -6.32 -10.20 0.27
C LEU A 31 -6.98 -11.09 1.34
N PRO A 32 -6.68 -12.39 1.36
CA PRO A 32 -7.23 -13.31 2.35
C PRO A 32 -6.52 -13.14 3.70
N VAL A 33 -6.81 -12.05 4.39
CA VAL A 33 -6.30 -11.76 5.74
C VAL A 33 -7.40 -11.96 6.79
N GLU A 34 -6.98 -12.26 8.01
CA GLU A 34 -7.87 -12.47 9.15
C GLU A 34 -8.37 -11.14 9.73
N ALA A 35 -9.69 -11.01 9.93
CA ALA A 35 -10.27 -9.84 10.56
C ALA A 35 -9.70 -9.62 11.99
N PRO A 36 -9.53 -8.38 12.45
CA PRO A 36 -9.99 -7.12 11.85
C PRO A 36 -9.00 -6.48 10.85
N LEU A 37 -7.88 -7.13 10.53
CA LEU A 37 -6.93 -6.66 9.52
C LEU A 37 -7.60 -6.63 8.15
N VAL A 38 -7.37 -5.55 7.40
CA VAL A 38 -7.85 -5.41 6.02
C VAL A 38 -6.66 -5.24 5.09
N GLY A 39 -6.54 -6.11 4.09
CA GLY A 39 -5.52 -6.05 3.05
C GLY A 39 -6.15 -5.99 1.67
N TRP A 40 -5.61 -5.17 0.77
CA TRP A 40 -6.08 -5.11 -0.62
C TRP A 40 -4.98 -4.69 -1.59
N VAL A 41 -5.20 -5.02 -2.86
CA VAL A 41 -4.33 -4.69 -3.99
C VAL A 41 -5.12 -3.89 -5.01
N LEU A 42 -4.51 -2.82 -5.53
CA LEU A 42 -5.04 -2.01 -6.62
C LEU A 42 -4.01 -1.93 -7.75
N PRO A 43 -4.25 -2.56 -8.91
CA PRO A 43 -3.37 -2.39 -10.07
C PRO A 43 -3.39 -0.95 -10.59
N ALA A 44 -2.29 -0.52 -11.19
CA ALA A 44 -2.21 0.77 -11.86
C ALA A 44 -3.27 0.89 -12.96
N GLY A 45 -3.65 2.13 -13.26
CA GLY A 45 -4.51 2.43 -14.40
C GLY A 45 -3.76 2.29 -15.74
N PRO A 46 -4.41 2.62 -16.86
CA PRO A 46 -3.77 2.65 -18.17
C PRO A 46 -2.69 3.74 -18.29
N GLU A 47 -2.73 4.75 -17.42
CA GLU A 47 -1.70 5.79 -17.34
C GLU A 47 -0.36 5.25 -16.83
N ARG A 48 0.73 5.91 -17.21
CA ARG A 48 2.08 5.54 -16.78
C ARG A 48 2.27 5.85 -15.29
N ALA A 49 1.96 4.89 -14.43
CA ALA A 49 2.25 4.95 -13.00
C ALA A 49 3.70 4.51 -12.70
N VAL A 50 4.28 5.08 -11.64
CA VAL A 50 5.62 4.69 -11.14
C VAL A 50 5.62 3.23 -10.64
N TRP A 51 4.51 2.79 -10.04
CA TRP A 51 4.32 1.43 -9.57
C TRP A 51 3.21 0.75 -10.35
N LYS A 52 3.40 -0.55 -10.65
CA LYS A 52 2.42 -1.35 -11.41
C LYS A 52 1.16 -1.69 -10.62
N ALA A 53 1.24 -1.65 -9.29
CA ALA A 53 0.13 -1.88 -8.37
C ALA A 53 0.47 -1.30 -6.98
N LEU A 54 -0.56 -1.03 -6.18
CA LEU A 54 -0.43 -0.81 -4.75
C LEU A 54 -0.91 -2.04 -3.98
N CYS A 55 -0.25 -2.35 -2.87
CA CYS A 55 -0.72 -3.29 -1.85
C CYS A 55 -0.80 -2.54 -0.53
N VAL A 56 -1.96 -2.58 0.12
CA VAL A 56 -2.25 -1.79 1.33
C VAL A 56 -2.78 -2.69 2.42
N PHE A 57 -2.27 -2.50 3.63
CA PHE A 57 -2.77 -3.14 4.85
C PHE A 57 -3.18 -2.08 5.86
N TYR A 58 -4.34 -2.26 6.48
CA TYR A 58 -4.82 -1.51 7.63
C TYR A 58 -4.96 -2.46 8.81
N ASP A 59 -4.04 -2.37 9.77
CA ASP A 59 -4.01 -3.22 10.95
C ASP A 59 -4.40 -2.42 12.19
N PRO A 60 -5.61 -2.63 12.76
CA PRO A 60 -6.03 -1.95 13.98
C PRO A 60 -5.54 -2.65 15.25
N LEU A 61 -4.85 -3.79 15.14
CA LEU A 61 -4.44 -4.59 16.31
C LEU A 61 -3.23 -3.97 17.01
N ALA A 62 -3.19 -4.10 18.33
CA ALA A 62 -2.09 -3.60 19.16
C ALA A 62 -0.82 -4.47 19.11
N GLU A 63 -0.84 -5.54 18.31
CA GLU A 63 0.25 -6.52 18.19
C GLU A 63 0.78 -6.55 16.75
N THR A 64 2.04 -6.97 16.59
CA THR A 64 2.64 -7.16 15.27
C THR A 64 2.04 -8.38 14.58
N ARG A 65 1.75 -8.26 13.28
CA ARG A 65 1.15 -9.32 12.47
C ARG A 65 2.02 -9.64 11.27
N VAL A 66 2.19 -10.93 10.96
CA VAL A 66 2.83 -11.35 9.71
C VAL A 66 1.77 -11.49 8.63
N VAL A 67 2.02 -10.90 7.46
CA VAL A 67 1.17 -11.01 6.27
C VAL A 67 1.97 -11.49 5.08
N SER A 68 1.31 -12.22 4.18
CA SER A 68 1.88 -12.56 2.87
C SER A 68 1.59 -11.45 1.87
N LEU A 69 2.64 -10.97 1.22
CA LEU A 69 2.57 -10.11 0.05
C LEU A 69 2.24 -10.93 -1.20
N PRO A 70 1.52 -10.36 -2.17
CA PRO A 70 1.36 -10.98 -3.48
C PRO A 70 2.72 -11.19 -4.16
N GLU A 71 2.75 -12.06 -5.17
CA GLU A 71 3.96 -12.29 -5.96
C GLU A 71 4.50 -10.97 -6.56
N GLY A 72 5.83 -10.84 -6.56
CA GLY A 72 6.54 -9.68 -7.09
C GLY A 72 7.43 -9.00 -6.06
N ARG A 73 8.09 -7.93 -6.50
CA ARG A 73 8.96 -7.11 -5.67
C ARG A 73 8.23 -5.83 -5.27
N TRP A 74 8.05 -5.64 -3.97
CA TRP A 74 7.22 -4.58 -3.43
C TRP A 74 8.08 -3.57 -2.68
N LYS A 75 8.16 -2.34 -3.21
CA LYS A 75 8.81 -1.24 -2.49
C LYS A 75 7.90 -0.73 -1.38
N LEU A 76 8.44 -0.56 -0.18
CA LEU A 76 7.73 0.07 0.95
C LEU A 76 7.56 1.57 0.69
N LEU A 77 6.32 2.06 0.72
CA LEU A 77 5.96 3.45 0.44
C LEU A 77 5.50 4.20 1.70
N SER A 78 4.92 3.46 2.64
CA SER A 78 4.59 3.91 3.99
C SER A 78 4.60 2.72 4.94
N ASP A 79 5.15 2.89 6.15
CA ASP A 79 5.33 1.84 7.16
C ASP A 79 4.45 2.04 8.41
N GLY A 80 3.46 2.93 8.34
CA GLY A 80 2.62 3.31 9.48
C GLY A 80 3.20 4.40 10.39
N THR A 81 4.50 4.71 10.28
CA THR A 81 5.15 5.83 10.99
C THR A 81 5.57 6.93 10.01
N SER A 82 6.25 6.52 8.94
CA SER A 82 6.64 7.35 7.80
C SER A 82 5.67 7.14 6.63
N SER A 83 5.25 8.24 6.02
CA SER A 83 4.35 8.26 4.86
C SER A 83 4.97 8.87 3.60
N ALA A 84 6.30 9.10 3.65
CA ALA A 84 7.06 9.75 2.58
C ALA A 84 8.15 8.85 1.96
N LEU A 85 8.21 7.55 2.32
CA LEU A 85 9.23 6.61 1.82
C LEU A 85 9.16 6.44 0.29
N TRP A 86 8.02 6.77 -0.31
CA TRP A 86 7.84 6.78 -1.75
C TRP A 86 8.74 7.78 -2.50
N GLN A 87 9.20 8.86 -1.84
CA GLN A 87 10.00 9.92 -2.45
C GLN A 87 11.49 9.58 -2.62
N GLY A 88 11.99 8.56 -1.93
CA GLY A 88 13.41 8.22 -1.89
C GLY A 88 13.68 6.72 -1.98
N GLU A 89 14.87 6.29 -1.59
CA GLU A 89 15.15 4.87 -1.40
C GLU A 89 14.36 4.31 -0.22
N SER A 90 13.88 3.07 -0.37
CA SER A 90 13.19 2.35 0.69
C SER A 90 13.31 0.86 0.47
N THR A 91 13.00 0.08 1.51
CA THR A 91 13.06 -1.37 1.53
C THR A 91 12.22 -1.97 0.41
N VAL A 92 12.73 -3.03 -0.21
CA VAL A 92 11.99 -3.87 -1.16
C VAL A 92 11.73 -5.22 -0.50
N CYS A 93 10.46 -5.60 -0.43
CA CYS A 93 9.96 -6.78 0.24
C CYS A 93 9.43 -7.80 -0.78
N THR A 94 9.48 -9.09 -0.39
CA THR A 94 8.95 -10.24 -1.14
C THR A 94 8.47 -11.29 -0.14
N GLY A 95 7.42 -12.04 -0.46
CA GLY A 95 6.95 -13.11 0.43
C GLY A 95 6.23 -12.54 1.64
N GLU A 96 6.79 -12.65 2.84
CA GLU A 96 6.14 -12.22 4.08
C GLU A 96 6.63 -10.85 4.56
N PHE A 97 5.78 -10.15 5.32
CA PHE A 97 6.11 -8.88 5.96
C PHE A 97 5.47 -8.78 7.34
N SER A 98 6.22 -8.24 8.31
CA SER A 98 5.73 -7.98 9.67
C SER A 98 5.14 -6.56 9.75
N LEU A 99 3.82 -6.48 9.81
CA LEU A 99 3.08 -5.22 10.02
C LEU A 99 3.26 -4.73 11.46
N PRO A 100 3.66 -3.47 11.65
CA PRO A 100 3.64 -2.85 12.97
C PRO A 100 2.21 -2.78 13.54
N SER A 101 2.08 -2.79 14.87
CA SER A 101 0.79 -2.60 15.54
C SER A 101 0.15 -1.26 15.18
N CYS A 102 -1.18 -1.22 15.08
CA CYS A 102 -1.96 0.00 14.82
C CYS A 102 -1.45 0.81 13.63
N SER A 103 -1.25 0.16 12.47
CA SER A 103 -0.55 0.75 11.32
C SER A 103 -1.36 0.72 10.02
N ALA A 104 -0.98 1.62 9.10
CA ALA A 104 -1.35 1.56 7.70
C ALA A 104 -0.07 1.44 6.87
N VAL A 105 0.15 0.26 6.28
CA VAL A 105 1.36 -0.03 5.50
C VAL A 105 1.01 -0.09 4.02
N ILE A 106 1.79 0.61 3.20
CA ILE A 106 1.54 0.73 1.76
C ILE A 106 2.80 0.32 1.00
N PHE A 107 2.61 -0.53 0.00
CA PHE A 107 3.65 -0.97 -0.91
C PHE A 107 3.32 -0.64 -2.37
N GLY A 108 4.36 -0.46 -3.18
CA GLY A 108 4.27 -0.29 -4.62
C GLY A 108 5.02 -1.39 -5.37
N LEU A 109 4.34 -2.05 -6.31
CA LEU A 109 4.93 -3.09 -7.16
C LEU A 109 5.87 -2.47 -8.20
N LEU A 110 7.09 -3.02 -8.28
CA LEU A 110 8.13 -2.61 -9.23
C LEU A 110 7.95 -3.22 -10.62
#